data_AF-A0A2B2BVS8-F1
#
_entry.id   AF-A0A2B2BVS8-F1
#
_cell.length_a   1.000
_cell.length_b   1.000
_cell.length_c   1.000
_cell.angle_alpha   90.00
_cell.angle_beta   90.00
_cell.angle_gamma   90.00
#
_symmetry.space_group_name_H-M   'P 1'
#
loop_
_entity.id
_entity.type
_entity.pdbx_description
1 polymer ?
#
loop_
_entity_poly.entity_id
_entity_poly.type
_entity_poly.pdbx_seq_one_letter_code
_entity_poly.pdbx_strand_id
1 'polypeptide(L)'
;MPRKASLNNEVPDTEEIVVSQTNQKKEDDIDKLSRMLGAVMSYLSDDELEELDIEYLLDDTEGLRDWWDQYRESNKKQLEEEIKESLGELSLKELEEIREKIKEKQN
;
A
#
# COMPACT_ATOMS: atom_id res chain seq x y z
N MET A 1 11.53 -48.69 -40.20
CA MET A 1 12.84 -48.16 -39.74
C MET A 1 12.59 -47.13 -38.64
N PRO A 2 13.38 -47.11 -37.55
CA PRO A 2 13.26 -46.15 -36.46
C PRO A 2 14.07 -44.88 -36.74
N ARG A 3 13.53 -43.69 -36.44
CA ARG A 3 14.29 -42.41 -36.27
C ARG A 3 13.61 -41.63 -35.13
N LYS A 4 14.18 -41.73 -33.92
CA LYS A 4 15.08 -40.76 -33.25
C LYS A 4 14.36 -39.46 -32.84
N ALA A 5 14.27 -39.28 -31.51
CA ALA A 5 13.79 -38.10 -30.82
C ALA A 5 14.62 -36.85 -31.15
N SER A 6 13.94 -35.72 -31.30
CA SER A 6 14.55 -34.39 -31.24
C SER A 6 14.19 -33.76 -29.89
N LEU A 7 15.23 -33.56 -29.06
CA LEU A 7 15.20 -32.65 -27.92
C LEU A 7 15.11 -31.23 -28.48
N ASN A 8 13.98 -30.54 -28.28
CA ASN A 8 13.91 -29.09 -28.38
C ASN A 8 14.49 -28.51 -27.09
N ASN A 9 15.73 -28.01 -27.16
CA ASN A 9 16.20 -26.99 -26.21
C ASN A 9 15.75 -25.64 -26.75
N GLU A 10 14.61 -25.17 -26.26
CA GLU A 10 14.21 -23.76 -26.40
C GLU A 10 15.06 -22.95 -25.41
N VAL A 11 15.95 -22.12 -25.96
CA VAL A 11 16.61 -21.04 -25.23
C VAL A 11 15.56 -19.94 -25.06
N PRO A 12 15.22 -19.47 -23.86
CA PRO A 12 14.22 -18.41 -23.72
C PRO A 12 14.81 -17.07 -24.15
N ASP A 13 14.04 -16.37 -24.97
CA ASP A 13 14.31 -15.03 -25.49
C ASP A 13 14.59 -14.03 -24.35
N THR A 14 15.77 -13.42 -24.41
CA THR A 14 16.26 -12.46 -23.41
C THR A 14 15.54 -11.10 -23.49
N GLU A 15 14.75 -10.87 -24.54
CA GLU A 15 14.10 -9.57 -24.80
C GLU A 15 12.77 -9.39 -24.02
N GLU A 16 12.00 -10.45 -23.76
CA GLU A 16 10.74 -10.34 -23.00
C GLU A 16 10.97 -10.05 -21.51
N ILE A 17 12.09 -10.51 -20.95
CA ILE A 17 12.42 -10.36 -19.52
C ILE A 17 12.73 -8.89 -19.19
N VAL A 18 13.38 -8.15 -20.10
CA VAL A 18 13.82 -6.76 -19.87
C VAL A 18 12.64 -5.78 -19.89
N VAL A 19 11.65 -6.00 -20.77
CA VAL A 19 10.44 -5.16 -20.85
C VAL A 19 9.54 -5.38 -19.62
N SER A 20 9.41 -6.62 -19.15
CA SER A 20 8.62 -6.93 -17.97
C SER A 20 9.24 -6.35 -16.69
N GLN A 21 10.57 -6.45 -16.53
CA GLN A 21 11.29 -5.89 -15.38
C GLN A 21 11.27 -4.35 -15.34
N THR A 22 11.26 -3.69 -16.49
CA THR A 22 11.20 -2.21 -16.56
C THR A 22 9.82 -1.66 -16.25
N ASN A 23 8.74 -2.39 -16.56
CA ASN A 23 7.39 -2.01 -16.16
C ASN A 23 7.15 -2.25 -14.67
N GLN A 24 7.58 -3.39 -14.12
CA GLN A 24 7.50 -3.69 -12.68
C GLN A 24 8.22 -2.63 -11.85
N LYS A 25 9.44 -2.24 -12.25
CA LYS A 25 10.20 -1.21 -11.55
C LYS A 25 9.52 0.17 -11.57
N LYS A 26 8.79 0.50 -12.65
CA LYS A 26 8.03 1.75 -12.73
C LYS A 26 6.79 1.72 -11.84
N GLU A 27 6.09 0.60 -11.77
CA GLU A 27 4.97 0.40 -10.85
C GLU A 27 5.44 0.54 -9.39
N ASP A 28 6.58 -0.08 -9.03
CA ASP A 28 7.18 0.03 -7.70
C ASP A 28 7.54 1.50 -7.35
N ASP A 29 8.09 2.25 -8.29
CA ASP A 29 8.45 3.67 -8.08
C ASP A 29 7.20 4.54 -7.88
N ILE A 30 6.13 4.29 -8.65
CA ILE A 30 4.83 4.99 -8.50
C ILE A 30 4.23 4.69 -7.13
N ASP A 31 4.21 3.42 -6.72
CA ASP A 31 3.69 3.02 -5.41
C ASP A 31 4.48 3.65 -4.27
N LYS A 32 5.81 3.70 -4.41
CA LYS A 32 6.68 4.34 -3.41
C LYS A 32 6.40 5.84 -3.30
N LEU A 33 6.24 6.53 -4.43
CA LEU A 33 5.88 7.95 -4.45
C LEU A 33 4.48 8.19 -3.87
N SER A 34 3.52 7.34 -4.20
CA SER A 34 2.15 7.35 -3.65
C SER A 34 2.17 7.22 -2.12
N ARG A 35 2.96 6.27 -1.58
CA ARG A 35 3.15 6.11 -0.13
C ARG A 35 3.81 7.33 0.51
N MET A 36 4.83 7.92 -0.13
CA MET A 36 5.48 9.14 0.38
C MET A 36 4.50 10.31 0.44
N LEU A 37 3.72 10.53 -0.62
CA LEU A 37 2.69 11.57 -0.64
C LEU A 37 1.63 11.33 0.44
N GLY A 38 1.24 10.07 0.65
CA GLY A 38 0.25 9.70 1.65
C GLY A 38 0.72 10.00 3.07
N ALA A 39 2.00 9.76 3.37
CA ALA A 39 2.60 10.13 4.64
C ALA A 39 2.60 11.64 4.89
N VAL A 40 2.93 12.44 3.86
CA VAL A 40 2.89 13.91 3.95
C VAL A 40 1.46 14.40 4.16
N MET A 41 0.50 13.90 3.38
CA MET A 41 -0.92 14.28 3.52
C MET A 41 -1.50 13.91 4.88
N SER A 42 -1.11 12.75 5.42
CA SER A 42 -1.53 12.31 6.76
C SER A 42 -1.01 13.26 7.84
N TYR A 43 0.26 13.67 7.73
CA TYR A 43 0.86 14.64 8.63
C TYR A 43 0.14 15.98 8.54
N LEU A 44 -0.09 16.50 7.33
CA LEU A 44 -0.77 17.78 7.12
C LEU A 44 -2.24 17.79 7.55
N SER A 45 -2.90 16.62 7.57
CA SER A 45 -4.29 16.46 8.02
C SER A 45 -4.43 16.33 9.53
N ASP A 46 -3.33 16.34 10.29
CA ASP A 46 -3.36 16.23 11.74
C ASP A 46 -3.86 17.56 12.34
N ASP A 47 -5.02 17.50 12.99
CA ASP A 47 -5.70 18.65 13.61
C ASP A 47 -4.85 19.34 14.71
N GLU A 48 -3.77 18.71 15.17
CA GLU A 48 -2.80 19.30 16.11
C GLU A 48 -1.78 20.25 15.43
N LEU A 49 -1.68 20.25 14.09
CA LEU A 49 -0.79 21.14 13.35
C LEU A 49 -1.51 22.42 12.92
N GLU A 50 -1.34 23.47 13.72
CA GLU A 50 -2.08 24.74 13.64
C GLU A 50 -1.72 25.67 12.44
N GLU A 51 -1.07 25.20 11.35
CA GLU A 51 -0.46 26.13 10.36
C GLU A 51 -0.78 25.91 8.87
N LEU A 52 -1.38 24.79 8.46
CA LEU A 52 -1.70 24.58 7.03
C LEU A 52 -3.15 24.16 6.84
N ASP A 53 -3.94 25.00 6.16
CA ASP A 53 -5.27 24.63 5.69
C ASP A 53 -5.14 23.63 4.54
N ILE A 54 -5.24 22.34 4.87
CA ILE A 54 -5.18 21.24 3.90
C ILE A 54 -6.26 21.36 2.82
N GLU A 55 -7.39 22.01 3.11
CA GLU A 55 -8.48 22.14 2.13
C GLU A 55 -8.06 23.01 0.94
N TYR A 56 -7.26 24.07 1.17
CA TYR A 56 -6.70 24.87 0.08
C TYR A 56 -5.82 24.01 -0.86
N LEU A 57 -4.97 23.15 -0.30
CA LEU A 57 -4.11 22.25 -1.07
C LEU A 57 -4.91 21.26 -1.91
N LEU A 58 -5.96 20.68 -1.33
CA LEU A 58 -6.85 19.73 -1.99
C LEU A 58 -7.64 20.38 -3.13
N ASP A 59 -8.02 21.65 -2.99
CA ASP A 59 -8.80 22.40 -3.98
C ASP A 59 -7.94 23.03 -5.09
N ASP A 60 -6.70 23.44 -4.78
CA ASP A 60 -5.80 24.11 -5.72
C ASP A 60 -4.90 23.12 -6.51
N THR A 61 -4.90 21.84 -6.12
CA THR A 61 -4.11 20.79 -6.80
C THR A 61 -5.01 19.82 -7.53
N GLU A 62 -4.99 19.87 -8.87
CA GLU A 62 -5.79 18.98 -9.72
C GLU A 62 -5.53 17.50 -9.40
N GLY A 63 -6.61 16.76 -9.11
CA GLY A 63 -6.59 15.33 -8.84
C GLY A 63 -6.09 14.92 -7.45
N LEU A 64 -5.61 15.86 -6.61
CA LEU A 64 -5.09 15.52 -5.28
C LEU A 64 -6.19 15.03 -4.33
N ARG A 65 -7.37 15.64 -4.37
CA ARG A 65 -8.52 15.22 -3.55
C ARG A 65 -8.97 13.80 -3.89
N ASP A 66 -9.18 13.52 -5.17
CA ASP A 66 -9.58 12.18 -5.63
C ASP A 66 -8.53 11.13 -5.30
N TRP A 67 -7.25 11.44 -5.50
CA TRP A 67 -6.14 10.56 -5.14
C TRP A 67 -6.10 10.32 -3.63
N TRP A 68 -6.27 11.36 -2.82
CA TRP A 68 -6.22 11.27 -1.36
C TRP A 68 -7.36 10.42 -0.80
N ASP A 69 -8.56 10.58 -1.33
CA ASP A 69 -9.72 9.77 -0.95
C ASP A 69 -9.53 8.30 -1.30
N GLN A 70 -9.02 8.01 -2.50
CA GLN A 70 -8.69 6.64 -2.92
C GLN A 70 -7.57 6.03 -2.07
N TYR A 71 -6.54 6.80 -1.74
CA TYR A 71 -5.42 6.36 -0.91
C TYR A 71 -5.91 6.02 0.50
N ARG A 72 -6.69 6.90 1.14
CA ARG A 72 -7.25 6.64 2.48
C ARG A 72 -8.14 5.39 2.52
N GLU A 73 -9.01 5.22 1.52
CA GLU A 73 -9.89 4.05 1.45
C GLU A 73 -9.11 2.76 1.23
N SER A 74 -8.10 2.77 0.36
CA SER A 74 -7.26 1.60 0.08
C SER A 74 -6.38 1.26 1.28
N ASN A 75 -5.75 2.26 1.89
CA ASN A 75 -4.90 2.11 3.07
C ASN A 75 -5.72 1.60 4.27
N LYS A 76 -6.97 2.09 4.44
CA LYS A 76 -7.87 1.59 5.48
C LYS A 76 -8.15 0.10 5.32
N LYS A 77 -8.43 -0.37 4.10
CA LYS A 77 -8.69 -1.80 3.84
C LYS A 77 -7.46 -2.66 4.13
N GLN A 78 -6.29 -2.24 3.64
CA GLN A 78 -5.03 -2.92 3.89
C GLN A 78 -4.73 -2.99 5.39
N LEU A 79 -4.86 -1.85 6.09
CA LEU A 79 -4.64 -1.78 7.53
C LEU A 79 -5.65 -2.63 8.30
N GLU A 80 -6.92 -2.67 7.91
CA GLU A 80 -7.93 -3.54 8.53
C GLU A 80 -7.59 -5.02 8.37
N GLU A 81 -7.10 -5.43 7.20
CA GLU A 81 -6.65 -6.80 6.94
C GLU A 81 -5.41 -7.16 7.76
N GLU A 82 -4.39 -6.29 7.76
CA GLU A 82 -3.18 -6.46 8.55
C GLU A 82 -3.47 -6.55 10.06
N ILE A 83 -4.40 -5.72 10.55
CA ILE A 83 -4.85 -5.78 11.95
C ILE A 83 -5.56 -7.10 12.23
N LYS A 84 -6.47 -7.55 11.36
CA LYS A 84 -7.19 -8.83 11.56
C LYS A 84 -6.23 -10.02 11.59
N GLU A 85 -5.26 -10.04 10.69
CA GLU A 85 -4.22 -11.07 10.64
C GLU A 85 -3.38 -11.03 11.93
N SER A 86 -2.88 -9.85 12.30
CA SER A 86 -2.06 -9.66 13.51
C SER A 86 -2.82 -10.04 14.80
N LEU A 87 -4.10 -9.69 14.91
CA LEU A 87 -4.93 -10.03 16.08
C LEU A 87 -5.20 -11.54 16.17
N GLY A 88 -5.20 -12.26 15.04
CA GLY A 88 -5.40 -13.71 15.01
C GLY A 88 -4.25 -14.50 15.66
N GLU A 89 -3.04 -13.93 15.69
CA GLU A 89 -1.85 -14.56 16.25
C GLU A 89 -1.65 -14.28 17.76
N LEU A 90 -2.38 -13.30 18.31
CA LEU A 90 -2.24 -12.88 19.70
C LEU A 90 -2.93 -13.83 20.68
N SER A 91 -2.35 -13.92 21.89
CA SER A 91 -2.98 -14.64 23.00
C SER A 91 -4.18 -13.89 23.57
N LEU A 92 -5.08 -14.62 24.24
CA LEU A 92 -6.27 -14.04 24.87
C LEU A 92 -5.93 -12.89 25.84
N LYS A 93 -4.81 -12.99 26.57
CA LYS A 93 -4.35 -11.95 27.49
C LYS A 93 -3.95 -10.67 26.75
N GLU A 94 -3.22 -10.79 25.64
CA GLU A 94 -2.80 -9.64 24.82
C GLU A 94 -4.01 -8.97 24.16
N LEU A 95 -4.98 -9.76 23.69
CA LEU A 95 -6.26 -9.25 23.18
C LEU A 95 -7.06 -8.49 24.25
N GLU A 96 -7.02 -8.97 25.51
CA GLU A 96 -7.69 -8.32 26.63
C GLU A 96 -7.01 -6.98 27.00
N GLU A 97 -5.68 -6.92 27.00
CA GLU A 97 -4.92 -5.68 27.19
C GLU A 97 -5.23 -4.64 26.10
N ILE A 98 -5.34 -5.06 24.83
CA ILE A 98 -5.73 -4.18 23.72
C ILE A 98 -7.16 -3.67 23.93
N ARG A 99 -8.09 -4.55 24.32
CA ARG A 99 -9.49 -4.18 24.56
C ARG A 99 -9.64 -3.11 25.64
N GLU A 100 -8.89 -3.21 26.74
CA GLU A 100 -8.95 -2.21 27.81
C GLU A 100 -8.38 -0.85 27.35
N LYS A 101 -7.25 -0.82 26.62
CA LYS A 101 -6.71 0.43 26.05
C LYS A 101 -7.68 1.13 25.11
N ILE A 102 -8.47 0.39 24.33
CA ILE A 102 -9.48 0.96 23.43
C ILE A 102 -10.62 1.60 24.24
N LYS A 103 -11.09 0.93 25.30
CA LYS A 103 -12.13 1.48 26.18
C LYS A 103 -11.68 2.78 26.86
N GLU A 104 -10.43 2.86 27.28
CA GLU A 104 -9.86 4.06 27.91
C GLU A 104 -9.86 5.28 26.97
N LYS A 105 -9.62 5.08 25.66
CA LYS A 105 -9.64 6.17 24.66
C LYS A 105 -11.05 6.64 24.27
N GLN A 106 -12.09 5.85 24.54
CA GLN A 106 -13.48 6.20 24.23
C GLN A 106 -14.22 6.93 25.37
N ASN A 107 -13.56 7.09 26.53
CA ASN A 107 -14.05 7.87 27.68
C ASN A 107 -13.37 9.24 27.72
#